data_AF-A0A948UT32-F1
#
_entry.id   AF-A0A948UT32-F1
#
_cell.length_a   1.000
_cell.length_b   1.000
_cell.length_c   1.000
_cell.angle_alpha   90.00
_cell.angle_beta   90.00
_cell.angle_gamma   90.00
#
_symmetry.space_group_name_H-M   'P 1'
#
loop_
_entity.id
_entity.type
_entity.pdbx_description
1 polymer ?
#
loop_
_entity_poly.entity_id
_entity_poly.type
_entity_poly.pdbx_seq_one_letter_code
_entity_poly.pdbx_strand_id
1 'polypeptide(L)'
;MIQDVPADLPEIVVTAARLPPAAGDAAFSVIRLDGETLDRATRLDEALATVPAVSLFRRTSSLGANPTTQGISLRAIAPSGAGRTLVTLDGEPLNDP
;
A
#
# COMPACT_ATOMS: atom_id res chain seq x y z
N MET A 1 -4.91 -46.38 4.64
CA MET A 1 -5.12 -45.27 3.68
C MET A 1 -3.73 -44.76 3.33
N ILE A 2 -3.20 -45.18 2.17
CA ILE A 2 -1.86 -44.78 1.73
C ILE A 2 -2.05 -43.44 1.03
N GLN A 3 -1.52 -42.35 1.60
CA GLN A 3 -1.46 -41.08 0.89
C GLN A 3 -0.29 -41.13 -0.08
N ASP A 4 -0.57 -40.87 -1.36
CA ASP A 4 0.45 -40.70 -2.37
C ASP A 4 1.33 -39.49 -2.02
N VAL A 5 2.64 -39.64 -2.14
CA VAL A 5 3.57 -38.54 -1.93
C VAL A 5 3.41 -37.58 -3.12
N PRO A 6 3.16 -36.28 -2.89
CA PRO A 6 3.02 -35.34 -3.99
C PRO A 6 4.27 -35.34 -4.87
N ALA A 7 4.08 -35.39 -6.18
CA ALA A 7 5.16 -35.38 -7.14
C ALA A 7 5.97 -34.09 -7.03
N ASP A 8 7.30 -34.22 -7.07
CA ASP A 8 8.21 -33.08 -7.05
C ASP A 8 8.19 -32.40 -8.43
N LEU A 9 7.67 -31.17 -8.49
CA LEU A 9 7.53 -30.40 -9.73
C LEU A 9 8.63 -29.32 -9.79
N PRO A 10 9.16 -29.03 -10.99
CA PRO A 10 10.10 -27.93 -11.15
C PRO A 10 9.45 -26.58 -10.79
N GLU A 11 10.24 -25.67 -10.22
CA GLU A 11 9.80 -24.29 -9.95
C GLU A 11 9.43 -23.57 -11.26
N ILE A 12 8.24 -22.97 -11.30
CA ILE A 12 7.77 -22.17 -12.43
C ILE A 12 7.75 -20.70 -11.99
N VAL A 13 8.70 -19.91 -12.48
CA VAL A 13 8.70 -18.46 -12.28
C VAL A 13 7.86 -17.79 -13.36
N VAL A 14 6.72 -17.25 -12.98
CA VAL A 14 5.87 -16.44 -13.87
C VAL A 14 6.26 -14.99 -13.69
N THR A 15 6.73 -14.35 -14.77
CA THR A 15 7.06 -12.92 -14.75
C THR A 15 6.14 -12.19 -15.72
N ALA A 16 5.37 -11.22 -15.26
CA ALA A 16 4.67 -10.30 -16.15
C ALA A 16 5.67 -9.26 -16.70
N ALA A 17 5.60 -8.96 -17.99
CA ALA A 17 6.32 -7.82 -18.53
C ALA A 17 5.72 -6.53 -17.96
N ARG A 18 6.49 -5.75 -17.22
CA ARG A 18 6.10 -4.38 -16.86
C ARG A 18 6.20 -3.52 -18.12
N LEU A 19 5.10 -2.89 -18.48
CA LEU A 19 5.12 -1.83 -19.50
C LEU A 19 6.10 -0.73 -19.04
N PRO A 20 6.82 -0.09 -19.97
CA PRO A 20 7.58 1.10 -19.62
C PRO A 20 6.64 2.17 -19.04
N PRO A 21 7.14 3.09 -18.18
CA PRO A 21 6.36 4.21 -17.69
C PRO A 21 5.69 4.95 -18.85
N ALA A 22 4.43 5.31 -18.69
CA ALA A 22 3.73 6.05 -19.72
C ALA A 22 4.35 7.45 -19.84
N ALA A 23 4.39 8.03 -21.05
CA ALA A 23 4.92 9.39 -21.25
C ALA A 23 4.19 10.44 -20.38
N GLY A 24 2.93 10.18 -20.03
CA GLY A 24 2.12 11.01 -19.15
C GLY A 24 2.45 10.89 -17.66
N ASP A 25 3.24 9.89 -17.23
CA ASP A 25 3.50 9.65 -15.81
C ASP A 25 4.19 10.84 -15.13
N ALA A 26 5.03 11.57 -15.88
CA ALA A 26 5.70 12.78 -15.41
C ALA A 26 4.74 13.91 -15.04
N ALA A 27 3.48 13.87 -15.49
CA ALA A 27 2.47 14.85 -15.11
C ALA A 27 1.89 14.61 -13.71
N PHE A 28 2.08 13.41 -13.13
CA PHE A 28 1.59 13.10 -11.80
C PHE A 28 2.53 13.62 -10.72
N SER A 29 1.95 14.15 -9.64
CA SER A 29 2.69 14.56 -8.45
C SER A 29 3.04 13.34 -7.61
N VAL A 30 4.33 13.09 -7.43
CA VAL A 30 4.87 11.99 -6.62
C VAL A 30 5.65 12.58 -5.45
N ILE A 31 5.34 12.11 -4.24
CA ILE A 31 6.10 12.42 -3.03
C ILE A 31 6.74 11.11 -2.56
N ARG A 32 8.06 11.11 -2.40
CA ARG A 32 8.82 9.94 -1.94
C ARG A 32 9.31 10.19 -0.52
N LEU A 33 8.90 9.31 0.38
CA LEU A 33 9.47 9.19 1.72
C LEU A 33 10.55 8.12 1.67
N ASP A 34 11.79 8.50 1.97
CA ASP A 34 12.93 7.58 2.03
C ASP A 34 13.10 6.99 3.43
N GLY A 35 14.03 6.04 3.56
CA GLY A 35 14.32 5.38 4.84
C GLY A 35 14.68 6.37 5.94
N GLU A 36 15.51 7.37 5.65
CA GLU A 36 15.87 8.40 6.64
C GLU A 36 14.65 9.17 7.15
N THR A 37 13.69 9.47 6.27
CA THR A 37 12.45 10.13 6.66
C THR A 37 11.56 9.22 7.50
N LEU A 38 11.46 7.95 7.15
CA LEU A 38 10.68 6.96 7.91
C LEU A 38 11.29 6.69 9.28
N ASP A 39 12.62 6.63 9.39
CA ASP A 39 13.35 6.35 10.64
C ASP A 39 13.16 7.46 11.70
N ARG A 40 12.79 8.67 11.28
CA ARG A 40 12.48 9.78 12.21
C ARG A 40 11.07 9.68 12.82
N ALA A 41 10.19 8.86 12.25
CA ALA A 41 8.83 8.68 12.74
C ALA A 41 8.74 7.42 13.61
N THR A 42 7.93 7.46 14.68
CA THR A 42 7.73 6.26 15.51
C THR A 42 6.83 5.25 14.80
N ARG A 43 5.95 5.72 13.91
CA ARG A 43 4.97 4.92 13.19
C ARG A 43 4.78 5.44 11.75
N LEU A 44 4.36 4.55 10.85
CA LEU A 44 4.17 4.88 9.44
C LEU A 44 3.13 6.00 9.23
N ASP A 45 2.04 5.98 10.00
CA ASP A 45 0.98 6.99 9.89
C ASP A 45 1.43 8.38 10.33
N GLU A 46 2.38 8.48 11.26
CA GLU A 46 3.00 9.75 11.63
C GLU A 46 3.86 10.32 10.49
N ALA A 47 4.66 9.47 9.83
CA ALA A 47 5.42 9.88 8.65
C ALA A 47 4.49 10.34 7.53
N LEU A 48 3.43 9.59 7.25
CA LEU A 48 2.44 9.91 6.22
C LEU A 48 1.65 11.19 6.52
N ALA A 49 1.41 11.52 7.79
CA ALA A 49 0.71 12.76 8.19
C ALA A 49 1.50 14.04 7.84
N THR A 50 2.81 13.94 7.56
CA THR A 50 3.62 15.07 7.08
C THR A 50 3.39 15.40 5.61
N VAL A 51 2.77 14.48 4.86
CA VAL A 51 2.58 14.60 3.42
C VAL A 51 1.30 15.38 3.11
N PRO A 52 1.35 16.42 2.26
CA PRO A 52 0.17 17.17 1.87
C PRO A 52 -0.92 16.29 1.25
N ALA A 53 -2.17 16.60 1.58
CA ALA A 53 -3.35 15.90 1.06
C ALA A 53 -3.42 14.39 1.39
N VAL A 54 -2.64 13.92 2.36
CA VAL A 54 -2.79 12.61 3.00
C VAL A 54 -3.59 12.76 4.29
N SER A 55 -4.55 11.89 4.53
CA SER A 55 -5.19 11.76 5.84
C SER A 55 -5.58 10.31 6.12
N LEU A 56 -5.67 9.96 7.40
CA LEU A 56 -6.24 8.69 7.82
C LEU A 56 -7.76 8.74 7.81
N PHE A 57 -8.39 7.59 7.59
CA PHE A 57 -9.84 7.45 7.64
C PHE A 57 -10.43 7.87 9.00
N ARG A 58 -9.67 7.73 10.10
CA ARG A 58 -10.07 8.18 11.44
C ARG A 58 -8.99 9.03 12.10
N ARG A 59 -9.40 9.83 13.10
CA ARG A 59 -8.50 10.66 13.93
C ARG A 59 -7.66 9.87 14.94
N THR A 60 -7.94 8.58 15.14
CA THR A 60 -7.15 7.73 16.04
C THR A 60 -5.89 7.26 15.33
N SER A 61 -4.73 7.43 15.95
CA SER A 61 -3.47 6.92 15.42
C SER A 61 -3.48 5.40 15.33
N SER A 62 -2.59 4.85 14.52
CA SER A 62 -2.43 3.40 14.32
C SER A 62 -2.02 2.66 15.61
N LEU A 63 -1.60 3.37 16.67
CA LEU A 63 -1.30 2.77 17.98
C LEU A 63 -2.55 2.30 18.73
N GLY A 64 -3.64 3.06 18.63
CA GLY A 64 -4.90 2.78 19.34
C GLY A 64 -6.06 2.39 18.42
N ALA A 65 -5.86 2.43 17.10
CA ALA A 65 -6.88 2.06 16.13
C ALA A 65 -7.14 0.55 16.12
N ASN A 66 -8.39 0.16 15.86
CA ASN A 66 -8.70 -1.24 15.60
C ASN A 66 -7.97 -1.69 14.30
N PRO A 67 -7.35 -2.88 14.27
CA PRO A 67 -6.63 -3.37 13.10
C PRO A 67 -7.43 -3.40 11.80
N THR A 68 -8.77 -3.42 11.83
CA THR A 68 -9.61 -3.40 10.62
C THR A 68 -9.93 -1.99 10.12
N THR A 69 -9.56 -0.96 10.88
CA THR A 69 -9.82 0.46 10.56
C THR A 69 -8.68 1.11 9.78
N GLN A 70 -7.89 0.29 9.09
CA GLN A 70 -6.77 0.76 8.26
C GLN A 70 -7.34 1.37 6.97
N GLY A 71 -7.41 2.69 6.91
CA GLY A 71 -7.86 3.43 5.73
C GLY A 71 -7.08 4.72 5.56
N ILE A 72 -6.72 5.03 4.33
CA ILE A 72 -6.03 6.25 3.94
C ILE A 72 -6.82 6.96 2.85
N SER A 73 -6.80 8.29 2.90
CA SER A 73 -7.37 9.19 1.92
C SER A 73 -6.24 10.00 1.29
N LEU A 74 -6.29 10.13 -0.04
CA LEU A 74 -5.43 11.01 -0.83
C LEU A 74 -6.29 12.03 -1.56
N ARG A 75 -5.94 13.32 -1.45
CA ARG A 75 -6.63 14.41 -2.17
C ARG A 75 -8.14 14.44 -1.94
N ALA A 76 -8.56 14.10 -0.71
CA ALA A 76 -9.97 13.99 -0.30
C ALA A 76 -10.80 12.92 -1.06
N ILE A 77 -10.14 12.02 -1.80
CA ILE A 77 -10.74 10.79 -2.33
C ILE A 77 -10.72 9.76 -1.20
N ALA A 78 -11.74 8.90 -1.11
CA ALA A 78 -11.91 7.94 -0.01
C ALA A 78 -12.15 8.57 1.39
N PRO A 79 -13.07 9.54 1.55
CA PRO A 79 -13.35 10.15 2.87
C PRO A 79 -14.22 9.26 3.79
N SER A 80 -14.73 8.14 3.29
CA SER A 80 -15.60 7.21 4.03
C SER A 80 -14.96 5.83 4.11
N GLY A 81 -15.44 4.96 5.01
CA GLY A 81 -14.84 3.64 5.21
C GLY A 81 -15.06 2.67 4.04
N ALA A 82 -15.95 3.04 3.11
CA ALA A 82 -16.24 2.26 1.91
C ALA A 82 -15.34 2.66 0.72
N GLY A 83 -14.89 3.91 0.66
CA GLY A 83 -13.89 4.33 -0.33
C GLY A 83 -12.50 4.18 0.26
N ARG A 84 -11.57 3.53 -0.44
CA ARG A 84 -10.17 3.42 -0.01
C ARG A 84 -9.28 3.91 -1.14
N THR A 85 -8.27 4.72 -0.81
CA THR A 85 -7.17 4.93 -1.73
C THR A 85 -6.48 3.58 -2.00
N LEU A 86 -6.07 3.33 -3.24
CA LEU A 86 -5.25 2.17 -3.60
C LEU A 86 -3.91 2.24 -2.88
N VAL A 87 -3.63 1.21 -2.09
CA VAL A 87 -2.35 0.99 -1.42
C VAL A 87 -1.71 -0.23 -2.06
N THR A 88 -0.46 -0.08 -2.49
CA THR A 88 0.32 -1.19 -3.04
C THR A 88 1.53 -1.50 -2.18
N LEU A 89 1.91 -2.77 -2.14
CA LEU A 89 3.20 -3.24 -1.66
C LEU A 89 3.95 -3.83 -2.85
N ASP A 90 5.08 -3.23 -3.20
CA ASP A 90 5.90 -3.64 -4.36
C ASP A 90 5.14 -3.71 -5.69
N GLY A 91 4.07 -2.92 -5.80
CA GLY A 91 3.20 -2.84 -6.98
C GLY A 91 1.94 -3.71 -6.89
N GLU A 92 1.82 -4.59 -5.89
CA GLU A 92 0.63 -5.41 -5.69
C GLU A 92 -0.37 -4.74 -4.75
N PRO A 93 -1.68 -4.69 -5.09
CA PRO A 93 -2.71 -4.12 -4.23
C PRO A 93 -2.79 -4.84 -2.87
N LEU A 94 -2.68 -4.09 -1.78
CA LEU A 94 -2.95 -4.59 -0.43
C LEU A 94 -4.42 -4.50 -0.04
N ASN A 95 -5.18 -3.63 -0.71
CA ASN A 95 -6.61 -3.49 -0.51
C ASN A 95 -7.36 -3.79 -1.80
N ASP A 96 -8.51 -4.46 -1.66
CA ASP A 96 -9.49 -4.65 -2.71
C ASP A 96 -10.07 -3.28 -3.11
N PRO A 97 -10.12 -2.92 -4.41
CA PRO A 97 -10.73 -1.66 -4.87
C PRO A 97 -12.25 -1.58 -4.66
#